data_AF-A0A257NH67-F1
#
_entry.id   AF-A0A257NH67-F1
#
_cell.length_a   1.000
_cell.length_b   1.000
_cell.length_c   1.000
_cell.angle_alpha   90.00
_cell.angle_beta   90.00
_cell.angle_gamma   90.00
#
_symmetry.space_group_name_H-M   'P 1'
#
loop_
_entity.id
_entity.type
_entity.pdbx_description
1 polymer ?
#
loop_
_entity_poly.entity_id
_entity_poly.type
_entity_poly.pdbx_seq_one_letter_code
_entity_poly.pdbx_strand_id
1 'polypeptide(L)'
;MKLEKIKLSGFKSFVDTTVIPISGNLTAIVGPNGCGKSNIIDAVRWVMGESSAKHLRGGNMADVIFNGSSGRKPVSTASVELVFDNSEGKLGGEYAQYDSIAINTTPLPSKDRLAVTANLYFY
;
A
#
# COMPACT_ATOMS: atom_id res chain seq x y z
N MET A 1 18.02 1.38 5.69
CA MET A 1 16.56 1.31 5.90
C MET A 1 15.91 2.66 5.69
N LYS A 2 15.46 2.93 4.46
CA LYS A 2 14.72 4.13 4.07
C LYS A 2 13.59 3.70 3.13
N LEU A 3 12.40 4.30 3.25
CA LEU A 3 11.32 4.04 2.29
C LEU A 3 11.71 4.66 0.95
N GLU A 4 11.77 3.84 -0.10
CA GLU A 4 12.20 4.25 -1.44
C GLU A 4 10.99 4.57 -2.33
N LYS A 5 9.94 3.74 -2.26
CA LYS A 5 8.73 3.92 -3.07
C LYS A 5 7.51 3.21 -2.48
N ILE A 6 6.34 3.76 -2.78
CA ILE A 6 5.02 3.18 -2.50
C ILE A 6 4.40 2.79 -3.83
N LYS A 7 4.00 1.53 -4.01
CA LYS A 7 3.24 1.09 -5.18
C LYS A 7 1.81 0.78 -4.76
N LEU A 8 0.85 1.27 -5.54
CA LEU A 8 -0.59 1.16 -5.28
C LEU A 8 -1.26 0.67 -6.55
N SER A 9 -2.20 -0.26 -6.45
CA SER A 9 -3.02 -0.69 -7.58
C SER A 9 -4.37 -1.18 -7.08
N GLY A 10 -5.47 -0.81 -7.74
CA GLY A 10 -6.83 -1.12 -7.30
C GLY A 10 -7.21 -0.62 -5.90
N PHE A 11 -6.38 0.20 -5.24
CA PHE A 11 -6.55 0.61 -3.86
C PHE A 11 -7.32 1.93 -3.77
N LYS A 12 -8.56 1.88 -3.28
CA LYS A 12 -9.44 3.05 -3.17
C LYS A 12 -9.46 3.88 -4.46
N SER A 13 -8.99 5.12 -4.43
CA SER A 13 -8.95 6.00 -5.61
C SER A 13 -7.85 5.65 -6.62
N PHE A 14 -6.89 4.79 -6.26
CA PHE A 14 -5.76 4.40 -7.12
C PHE A 14 -6.11 3.15 -7.91
N VAL A 15 -6.91 3.32 -8.97
CA VAL A 15 -7.38 2.21 -9.81
C VAL A 15 -6.24 1.60 -10.61
N ASP A 16 -5.48 2.45 -11.31
CA ASP A 16 -4.31 2.03 -12.07
C ASP A 16 -3.08 1.95 -11.16
N THR A 17 -2.12 1.13 -11.56
CA THR A 17 -0.83 1.03 -10.88
C THR A 17 -0.16 2.39 -10.83
N THR A 18 0.05 2.89 -9.62
CA THR A 18 0.71 4.16 -9.32
C THR A 18 1.95 3.89 -8.47
N VAL A 19 3.10 4.38 -8.90
CA VAL A 19 4.36 4.31 -8.15
C VAL A 19 4.70 5.71 -7.65
N ILE A 20 4.77 5.87 -6.34
CA ILE A 20 5.12 7.12 -5.67
C ILE A 20 6.55 6.98 -5.17
N PRO A 21 7.55 7.59 -5.84
CA PRO A 21 8.91 7.62 -5.34
C PRO A 21 8.98 8.53 -4.10
N ILE A 22 9.73 8.09 -3.09
CA ILE A 22 10.02 8.85 -1.88
C ILE A 22 11.48 9.29 -1.97
N SER A 23 11.68 10.56 -2.29
CA SER A 23 13.02 11.14 -2.48
C SER A 23 13.43 11.96 -1.26
N GLY A 24 14.59 11.65 -0.69
CA GLY A 24 15.18 12.42 0.41
C GLY A 24 14.46 12.25 1.75
N ASN A 25 14.72 13.17 2.68
CA ASN A 25 14.24 13.08 4.05
C ASN A 25 12.83 13.66 4.27
N LEU A 26 12.33 14.45 3.32
CA LEU A 26 11.04 15.10 3.39
C LEU A 26 10.34 14.99 2.03
N THR A 27 9.14 14.42 2.02
CA THR A 27 8.28 14.32 0.84
C THR A 27 6.90 14.89 1.17
N ALA A 28 6.40 15.80 0.34
CA ALA A 28 5.09 16.41 0.49
C ALA A 28 4.10 15.84 -0.54
N ILE A 29 2.89 15.51 -0.10
CA ILE A 29 1.80 15.02 -0.96
C ILE A 29 0.74 16.13 -1.02
N VAL A 30 0.54 16.72 -2.22
CA VAL A 30 -0.35 17.86 -2.43
C VAL A 30 -1.32 17.62 -3.60
N GLY A 31 -2.40 18.40 -3.66
CA GLY A 31 -3.44 18.30 -4.69
C GLY A 31 -4.84 18.70 -4.21
N PRO A 32 -5.84 18.78 -5.10
CA PRO A 32 -7.21 19.21 -4.77
C PRO A 32 -7.91 18.34 -3.73
N ASN A 33 -8.91 18.89 -3.04
CA ASN A 33 -9.72 18.09 -2.11
C ASN A 33 -10.46 16.98 -2.86
N GLY A 34 -10.54 15.79 -2.25
CA GLY A 34 -11.16 14.62 -2.86
C GLY A 34 -10.30 13.85 -3.87
N CYS A 35 -9.11 14.32 -4.26
CA CYS A 35 -8.28 13.62 -5.27
C CYS A 35 -7.58 12.35 -4.77
N GLY A 36 -7.79 11.94 -3.52
CA GLY A 36 -7.24 10.68 -2.98
C GLY A 36 -5.90 10.79 -2.25
N LYS A 37 -5.33 11.99 -2.03
CA LYS A 37 -4.07 12.18 -1.26
C LYS A 37 -4.03 11.40 0.06
N SER A 38 -5.15 11.48 0.78
CA SER A 38 -5.35 10.81 2.05
C SER A 38 -5.30 9.29 1.92
N ASN A 39 -5.71 8.71 0.79
CA ASN A 39 -5.65 7.27 0.59
C ASN A 39 -4.20 6.75 0.57
N ILE A 40 -3.19 7.60 0.36
CA ILE A 40 -1.78 7.18 0.46
C ILE A 40 -1.41 6.80 1.89
N ILE A 41 -1.85 7.56 2.90
CA ILE A 41 -1.59 7.18 4.31
C ILE A 41 -2.42 5.96 4.73
N ASP A 42 -3.62 5.78 4.17
CA ASP A 42 -4.41 4.56 4.42
C ASP A 42 -3.70 3.34 3.84
N ALA A 43 -3.11 3.47 2.65
CA ALA A 43 -2.33 2.40 2.03
C ALA A 43 -1.13 2.01 2.90
N VAL A 44 -0.36 3.00 3.40
CA VAL A 44 0.78 2.76 4.30
C VAL A 44 0.33 2.09 5.61
N ARG A 45 -0.82 2.46 6.17
CA ARG A 45 -1.36 1.78 7.37
C ARG A 45 -1.76 0.35 7.07
N TRP A 46 -2.47 0.15 5.96
CA TRP A 46 -2.99 -1.15 5.56
C TRP A 46 -1.88 -2.16 5.29
N VAL A 47 -0.85 -1.76 4.55
CA VAL A 47 0.30 -2.63 4.25
C VAL A 47 1.17 -2.93 5.48
N MET A 48 1.14 -2.07 6.49
CA MET A 48 1.77 -2.31 7.79
C MET A 48 0.91 -3.17 8.74
N GLY A 49 -0.23 -3.70 8.27
CA GLY A 49 -1.06 -4.65 9.01
C GLY A 49 -2.30 -4.05 9.68
N GLU A 50 -2.67 -2.80 9.39
CA GLU A 50 -3.94 -2.26 9.86
C GLU A 50 -5.12 -3.05 9.29
N SER A 51 -5.95 -3.59 10.19
CA SER A 51 -7.09 -4.46 9.89
C SER A 51 -8.44 -3.83 10.25
N SER A 52 -8.43 -2.65 10.89
CA SER A 52 -9.62 -1.87 11.21
C SER A 52 -10.04 -0.99 10.02
N ALA A 53 -11.17 -1.34 9.40
CA ALA A 53 -11.78 -0.52 8.35
C ALA A 53 -11.98 0.95 8.80
N LYS A 54 -12.35 1.17 10.07
CA LYS A 54 -12.51 2.50 10.66
C LYS A 54 -11.21 3.31 10.62
N HIS A 55 -10.06 2.70 10.94
CA HIS A 55 -8.76 3.38 10.91
C HIS A 55 -8.27 3.65 9.48
N LEU A 56 -8.73 2.83 8.54
CA LEU A 56 -8.58 3.05 7.10
C LEU A 56 -9.65 3.97 6.55
N ARG A 57 -10.52 4.59 7.35
CA ARG A 57 -11.60 5.48 6.88
C ARG A 57 -12.55 4.81 5.86
N GLY A 58 -12.79 3.52 6.02
CA GLY A 58 -13.83 2.73 5.34
C GLY A 58 -14.91 2.29 6.33
N GLY A 59 -16.06 1.88 5.81
CA GLY A 59 -17.13 1.24 6.59
C GLY A 59 -16.90 -0.26 6.75
N ASN A 60 -16.29 -0.90 5.75
CA ASN A 60 -15.92 -2.31 5.75
C ASN A 60 -14.51 -2.48 5.16
N MET A 61 -13.92 -3.67 5.31
CA MET A 61 -12.60 -3.94 4.72
C MET A 61 -12.62 -4.01 3.20
N ALA A 62 -13.77 -4.26 2.56
CA ALA A 62 -13.89 -4.29 1.10
C ALA A 62 -13.75 -2.91 0.48
N ASP A 63 -13.96 -1.85 1.26
CA ASP A 63 -13.78 -0.46 0.84
C ASP A 63 -12.31 -0.09 0.55
N VAL A 64 -11.35 -0.97 0.83
CA VAL A 64 -9.95 -0.81 0.37
C VAL A 64 -9.83 -1.08 -1.13
N ILE A 65 -10.72 -1.89 -1.71
CA ILE A 65 -10.75 -2.22 -3.13
C ILE A 65 -11.56 -1.15 -3.86
N PHE A 66 -11.06 -0.69 -5.00
CA PHE A 66 -11.79 0.27 -5.82
C PHE A 66 -13.14 -0.31 -6.29
N ASN A 67 -14.22 0.30 -5.82
CA ASN A 67 -15.59 -0.15 -6.08
C ASN A 67 -16.29 0.61 -7.24
N GLY A 68 -15.52 1.18 -8.16
CA GLY A 68 -16.06 1.85 -9.34
C GLY A 68 -16.33 3.35 -9.16
N SER A 69 -16.55 4.02 -10.30
CA SER A 69 -16.95 5.42 -10.40
C SER A 69 -17.77 5.62 -11.68
N SER A 70 -18.28 6.83 -11.93
CA SER A 70 -19.04 7.14 -13.15
C SER A 70 -18.29 6.79 -14.45
N GLY A 71 -16.95 6.84 -14.44
CA GLY A 71 -16.12 6.58 -15.63
C GLY A 71 -15.31 5.27 -15.59
N ARG A 72 -15.35 4.48 -14.51
CA ARG A 72 -14.52 3.27 -14.37
C ARG A 72 -15.23 2.16 -13.61
N LYS A 73 -15.12 0.94 -14.13
CA LYS A 73 -15.68 -0.27 -13.51
C LYS A 73 -14.93 -0.63 -12.21
N PRO A 74 -15.61 -1.27 -11.25
CA PRO A 74 -14.94 -1.83 -10.07
C PRO A 74 -13.88 -2.86 -10.47
N VAL A 75 -12.88 -3.03 -9.61
CA VAL A 75 -11.85 -4.07 -9.73
C VAL A 75 -12.06 -5.15 -8.68
N SER A 76 -11.51 -6.34 -8.90
CA SER A 76 -11.67 -7.48 -7.99
C SER A 76 -10.64 -7.53 -6.87
N THR A 77 -9.57 -6.74 -6.95
CA THR A 77 -8.45 -6.79 -6.00
C THR A 77 -7.76 -5.44 -5.87
N ALA A 78 -6.97 -5.31 -4.81
CA ALA A 78 -6.08 -4.19 -4.57
C ALA A 78 -4.70 -4.72 -4.19
N SER A 79 -3.66 -3.91 -4.37
CA SER A 79 -2.32 -4.21 -3.86
C SER A 79 -1.66 -2.92 -3.39
N VAL A 80 -1.01 -2.99 -2.24
CA VAL A 80 -0.10 -1.95 -1.76
C VAL A 80 1.24 -2.58 -1.46
N GLU A 81 2.31 -1.97 -1.97
CA GLU A 81 3.68 -2.41 -1.71
C GLU A 81 4.52 -1.22 -1.22
N LEU A 82 5.24 -1.42 -0.13
CA LEU A 82 6.30 -0.51 0.33
C LEU A 82 7.63 -1.15 0.01
N VAL A 83 8.47 -0.44 -0.73
CA VAL A 83 9.84 -0.86 -1.03
C VAL A 83 10.79 0.01 -0.24
N PHE A 84 11.72 -0.63 0.44
CA PHE A 84 12.68 0.03 1.29
C PHE A 84 14.11 -0.31 0.86
N ASP A 85 14.96 0.71 0.86
CA ASP A 85 16.40 0.60 0.66
C ASP A 85 17.09 0.17 1.97
N ASN A 86 17.84 -0.92 1.86
CA ASN A 86 18.63 -1.53 2.92
C ASN A 86 20.12 -1.67 2.55
N SER A 87 20.61 -0.96 1.52
CA SER A 87 22.04 -0.97 1.12
C SER A 87 23.02 -0.64 2.25
N GLU A 88 22.59 0.09 3.28
CA GLU A 88 23.38 0.37 4.50
C GLU A 88 23.37 -0.79 5.53
N GLY A 89 22.76 -1.94 5.25
CA GLY A 89 22.72 -3.13 6.11
C GLY A 89 21.97 -2.97 7.45
N LYS A 90 21.15 -1.92 7.57
CA LYS A 90 20.54 -1.49 8.84
C LYS A 90 19.48 -2.42 9.42
N LEU A 91 18.85 -3.27 8.62
CA LEU A 91 17.81 -4.19 9.10
C LEU A 91 18.37 -5.25 10.08
N GLY A 92 19.66 -5.57 9.98
CA GLY A 92 20.30 -6.62 10.79
C GLY A 92 19.75 -8.03 10.54
N GLY A 93 20.33 -9.02 11.22
CA GLY A 93 19.89 -10.41 11.14
C GLY A 93 20.06 -11.07 9.76
N GLU A 94 19.27 -12.11 9.51
CA GLU A 94 19.33 -12.95 8.30
C GLU A 94 19.05 -12.17 7.00
N TYR A 95 18.33 -11.06 7.09
CA TYR A 95 17.93 -10.26 5.94
C TYR A 95 18.85 -9.06 5.66
N ALA A 96 19.91 -8.88 6.46
CA ALA A 96 20.84 -7.75 6.29
C ALA A 96 21.59 -7.78 4.95
N GLN A 97 21.71 -8.95 4.33
CA GLN A 97 22.41 -9.19 3.07
C GLN A 97 21.66 -8.69 1.82
N TYR A 98 20.40 -8.31 1.95
CA TYR A 98 19.58 -7.82 0.84
C TYR A 98 19.60 -6.29 0.80
N ASP A 99 19.87 -5.76 -0.39
CA ASP A 99 19.93 -4.31 -0.60
C ASP A 99 18.52 -3.69 -0.66
N SER A 100 17.51 -4.48 -0.99
CA SER A 100 16.12 -4.00 -1.08
C SER A 100 15.14 -5.00 -0.46
N ILE A 101 14.19 -4.45 0.30
CA ILE A 101 13.17 -5.22 1.02
C ILE A 101 11.81 -4.61 0.70
N ALA A 102 10.83 -5.45 0.34
CA ALA A 102 9.48 -4.99 0.07
C ALA A 102 8.43 -5.72 0.91
N ILE A 103 7.50 -4.96 1.46
CA ILE A 103 6.31 -5.48 2.14
C ILE A 103 5.12 -5.22 1.20
N ASN A 104 4.45 -6.29 0.79
CA ASN A 104 3.30 -6.23 -0.09
C ASN A 104 2.07 -6.75 0.64
N THR A 105 0.94 -6.08 0.44
CA THR A 105 -0.34 -6.49 0.98
C THR A 105 -1.38 -6.59 -0.13
N THR A 106 -2.04 -7.75 -0.20
CA THR A 106 -3.19 -7.98 -1.07
C THR A 106 -4.34 -8.63 -0.31
N PRO A 107 -5.60 -8.34 -0.66
CA PRO A 107 -6.72 -9.02 -0.07
C PRO A 107 -6.82 -10.44 -0.64
N LEU A 108 -7.07 -11.40 0.25
CA LEU A 108 -7.37 -12.77 -0.09
C LEU A 108 -8.81 -12.89 -0.60
N PRO A 109 -9.05 -13.76 -1.59
CA PRO A 109 -10.40 -14.11 -2.01
C PRO A 109 -11.07 -14.91 -0.88
N SER A 110 -11.92 -14.27 -0.08
CA SER A 110 -12.73 -14.92 0.94
C SER A 110 -14.14 -14.33 0.94
N LYS A 111 -15.14 -15.21 1.05
CA LYS A 111 -16.56 -14.87 0.88
C LYS A 111 -17.15 -14.03 2.03
N ASP A 112 -16.55 -14.07 3.22
CA ASP A 112 -17.15 -13.49 4.43
C ASP A 112 -16.24 -12.53 5.21
N ARG A 113 -14.93 -12.50 4.92
CA ARG A 113 -13.95 -11.56 5.49
C ARG A 113 -12.82 -11.33 4.49
N LEU A 114 -12.38 -10.09 4.30
CA LEU A 114 -11.10 -9.87 3.62
C LEU A 114 -9.99 -10.30 4.56
N ALA A 115 -9.57 -11.56 4.40
CA ALA A 115 -8.28 -11.98 4.88
C ALA A 115 -7.20 -11.28 4.05
N VAL A 116 -6.04 -11.04 4.62
CA VAL A 116 -5.00 -10.22 4.01
C VAL A 116 -3.72 -11.05 3.97
N THR A 117 -3.03 -11.06 2.84
CA THR A 117 -1.68 -11.63 2.77
C THR A 117 -0.66 -10.51 2.82
N ALA A 118 0.24 -10.59 3.79
CA ALA A 118 1.45 -9.78 3.84
C ALA A 118 2.61 -10.64 3.33
N ASN A 119 3.18 -10.26 2.18
CA ASN A 119 4.33 -10.94 1.59
C ASN A 119 5.57 -10.07 1.79
N LEU A 120 6.67 -10.71 2.19
CA LEU A 120 7.98 -10.07 2.33
C LEU A 120 8.85 -10.53 1.16
N TYR A 121 9.33 -9.58 0.37
CA TYR A 121 10.24 -9.81 -0.75
C TYR A 121 11.60 -9.25 -0.44
N PHE A 122 12.63 -9.97 -0.88
CA PHE A 122 14.03 -9.62 -0.71
C PHE A 122 14.68 -9.61 -2.09
N TYR A 123 15.39 -8.54 -2.40
CA TYR A 123 16.05 -8.32 -3.68
C TYR A 123 17.53 -8.05 -3.49
#